data_AF-A0A2B7XZP0-F1
#
_entry.id   AF-A0A2B7XZP0-F1
#
_cell.length_a   1.000
_cell.length_b   1.000
_cell.length_c   1.000
_cell.angle_alpha   90.00
_cell.angle_beta   90.00
_cell.angle_gamma   90.00
#
_symmetry.space_group_name_H-M   'P 1'
#
loop_
_entity.id
_entity.type
_entity.pdbx_description
1 polymer ?
#
loop_
_entity_poly.entity_id
_entity_poly.type
_entity_poly.pdbx_seq_one_letter_code
_entity_poly.pdbx_strand_id
1 'polypeptide(L)'
;MSHKSGGYFYLSHRYSCPWKDITGQTSIDNNYASAVYSEAQKQDHNAQTQWYKNKAMFAVKADIERNFYPDADRNKQGRTHNRYNENYVMQIEFKWCDKLPVHSIDPLRLQAYGKEIYWDEMVC
;
A
#
# COMPACT_ATOMS: atom_id res chain seq x y z
N MET A 1 11.41 18.45 -19.51
CA MET A 1 11.13 16.99 -19.61
C MET A 1 9.78 16.83 -20.28
N SER A 2 9.66 15.96 -21.30
CA SER A 2 8.39 15.74 -22.01
C SER A 2 7.51 14.84 -21.15
N HIS A 3 6.30 15.31 -20.81
CA HIS A 3 5.33 14.51 -20.07
C HIS A 3 4.65 13.54 -21.04
N LYS A 4 4.73 12.24 -20.73
CA LYS A 4 3.98 11.22 -21.47
C LYS A 4 2.50 11.28 -21.09
N SER A 5 1.62 11.02 -22.05
CA SER A 5 0.18 10.84 -21.82
C SER A 5 -0.13 9.40 -21.36
N GLY A 6 -1.20 9.24 -20.59
CA GLY A 6 -1.63 7.95 -20.05
C GLY A 6 -0.76 7.43 -18.92
N GLY A 7 -0.80 6.11 -18.71
CA GLY A 7 -0.03 5.39 -17.70
C GLY A 7 -0.74 5.30 -16.35
N TYR A 8 0.05 5.06 -15.30
CA TYR A 8 -0.46 4.78 -13.96
C TYR A 8 0.34 5.52 -12.90
N PHE A 9 -0.34 6.06 -11.88
CA PHE A 9 0.31 6.36 -10.62
C PHE A 9 0.36 5.10 -9.76
N TYR A 10 1.53 4.84 -9.18
CA TYR A 10 1.80 3.59 -8.50
C TYR A 10 2.54 3.85 -7.18
N LEU A 11 2.10 3.15 -6.13
CA LEU A 11 2.71 3.16 -4.81
C LEU A 11 2.84 1.72 -4.31
N SER A 12 4.06 1.24 -4.13
CA SER A 12 4.32 0.03 -3.33
C SER A 12 4.80 0.43 -1.94
N HIS A 13 4.38 -0.33 -0.93
CA HIS A 13 4.67 -0.03 0.46
C HIS A 13 4.87 -1.30 1.28
N ARG A 14 5.49 -1.12 2.44
CA ARG A 14 5.59 -2.12 3.50
C ARG A 14 5.08 -1.51 4.80
N TYR A 15 4.26 -2.25 5.53
CA TYR A 15 3.75 -1.83 6.84
C TYR A 15 4.62 -2.43 7.95
N SER A 16 5.28 -1.57 8.72
CA SER A 16 6.21 -1.92 9.81
C SER A 16 5.55 -1.65 11.17
N CYS A 17 4.61 -2.51 11.55
CA CYS A 17 3.78 -2.35 12.74
C CYS A 17 4.50 -2.78 14.02
N PRO A 18 4.70 -1.89 15.00
CA PRO A 18 5.20 -2.28 16.31
C PRO A 18 4.21 -3.19 17.04
N TRP A 19 4.73 -4.16 17.78
CA TRP A 19 3.95 -5.02 18.66
C TRP A 19 4.64 -5.24 20.00
N LYS A 20 3.85 -5.63 21.00
CA LYS A 20 4.30 -6.00 22.34
C LYS A 20 3.82 -7.42 22.69
N ASP A 21 4.67 -8.27 23.26
CA ASP A 21 4.24 -9.59 23.74
C ASP A 21 3.69 -9.55 25.18
N ILE A 22 3.30 -10.72 25.69
CA ILE A 22 2.77 -10.91 27.04
C ILE A 22 3.77 -10.58 28.15
N THR A 23 5.08 -10.62 27.89
CA THR A 23 6.14 -10.28 28.85
C THR A 23 6.50 -8.80 28.82
N GLY A 24 6.02 -8.11 27.79
CA GLY A 24 6.21 -6.70 27.54
C GLY A 24 7.39 -6.35 26.65
N GLN A 25 8.02 -7.34 26.02
CA GLN A 25 9.02 -7.10 24.98
C GLN A 25 8.36 -6.48 23.75
N THR A 26 9.05 -5.51 23.13
CA THR A 26 8.59 -4.86 21.90
C THR A 26 9.43 -5.29 20.69
N SER A 27 8.78 -5.36 19.53
CA SER A 27 9.44 -5.56 18.24
C SER A 27 8.57 -4.99 17.11
N ILE A 28 8.94 -5.27 15.86
CA ILE A 28 8.24 -4.77 14.66
C ILE A 28 7.85 -5.97 13.80
N ASP A 29 6.59 -6.01 13.37
CA ASP A 29 6.14 -6.85 12.27
C ASP A 29 6.20 -6.04 10.97
N ASN A 30 6.99 -6.51 10.02
CA ASN A 30 7.19 -5.87 8.72
C ASN A 30 6.83 -6.81 7.56
N ASN A 31 6.00 -7.82 7.82
CA ASN A 31 5.68 -8.87 6.85
C ASN A 31 4.60 -8.44 5.83
N TYR A 32 3.89 -7.35 6.10
CA TYR A 32 2.86 -6.87 5.19
C TYR A 32 3.44 -5.94 4.13
N ALA A 33 3.53 -6.43 2.89
CA ALA A 33 3.89 -5.64 1.71
C ALA A 33 2.76 -5.69 0.70
N SER A 34 2.42 -4.54 0.13
CA SER A 34 1.31 -4.38 -0.81
C SER A 34 1.59 -3.21 -1.75
N ALA A 35 0.74 -3.02 -2.75
CA ALA A 35 0.82 -1.90 -3.67
C ALA A 35 -0.57 -1.43 -4.08
N VAL A 36 -0.70 -0.16 -4.41
CA VAL A 36 -1.91 0.46 -4.94
C VAL A 36 -1.58 1.26 -6.19
N TYR A 37 -2.51 1.31 -7.15
CA TYR A 37 -2.33 2.07 -8.37
C TYR A 37 -3.65 2.61 -8.92
N SER A 38 -3.58 3.67 -9.74
CA SER A 38 -4.71 4.08 -10.58
C SER A 38 -4.20 4.61 -11.91
N GLU A 39 -5.08 4.62 -12.91
CA GLU A 39 -4.79 5.31 -14.17
C GLU A 39 -4.43 6.77 -13.94
N ALA A 40 -3.50 7.26 -14.76
CA ALA A 40 -3.05 8.64 -14.80
C ALA A 40 -3.28 9.18 -16.21
N GLN A 41 -3.82 10.40 -16.32
CA GLN A 41 -4.01 11.04 -17.63
C GLN A 41 -2.68 11.43 -18.28
N LYS A 42 -1.67 11.74 -17.47
CA LYS A 42 -0.32 12.11 -17.89
C LYS A 42 0.67 11.95 -16.73
N GLN A 43 1.94 11.86 -17.08
CA GLN A 43 3.04 11.95 -16.13
C GLN A 43 3.14 13.39 -15.59
N ASP A 44 2.59 13.62 -14.40
CA ASP A 44 2.58 14.94 -13.75
C ASP A 44 2.84 14.79 -12.24
N HIS A 45 3.94 15.39 -11.77
CA HIS A 45 4.39 15.30 -10.38
C HIS A 45 3.40 15.90 -9.37
N ASN A 46 2.72 16.99 -9.75
CA ASN A 46 1.75 17.62 -8.87
C ASN A 46 0.50 16.72 -8.77
N ALA A 47 0.01 16.21 -9.90
CA ALA A 47 -1.10 15.27 -9.91
C ALA A 47 -0.77 13.99 -9.12
N GLN A 48 0.44 13.46 -9.25
CA GLN A 48 0.88 12.29 -8.50
C GLN A 48 0.95 12.56 -6.98
N THR A 49 1.41 13.75 -6.58
CA THR A 49 1.44 14.16 -5.16
C THR A 49 0.03 14.30 -4.59
N GLN A 50 -0.90 14.89 -5.35
CA GLN A 50 -2.31 15.01 -4.95
C GLN A 50 -2.97 13.63 -4.87
N TRP A 51 -2.70 12.76 -5.84
CA TRP A 51 -3.15 11.37 -5.82
C TRP A 51 -2.66 10.63 -4.56
N TYR A 52 -1.39 10.81 -4.18
CA TYR A 52 -0.84 10.18 -2.99
C TYR A 52 -1.60 10.59 -1.72
N LYS A 53 -1.74 11.90 -1.51
CA LYS A 53 -2.37 12.47 -0.31
C LYS A 53 -3.86 12.19 -0.23
N ASN A 54 -4.56 12.30 -1.36
CA ASN A 54 -6.02 12.30 -1.39
C ASN A 54 -6.60 10.92 -1.68
N LYS A 55 -5.78 9.95 -2.11
CA LYS A 55 -6.26 8.61 -2.50
C LYS A 55 -5.37 7.49 -2.02
N ALA A 56 -4.12 7.45 -2.46
CA ALA A 56 -3.28 6.28 -2.25
C ALA A 56 -3.16 5.94 -0.76
N MET A 57 -2.94 6.94 0.11
CA MET A 57 -2.83 6.70 1.55
C MET A 57 -4.13 6.26 2.22
N PHE A 58 -5.29 6.73 1.77
CA PHE A 58 -6.58 6.24 2.28
C PHE A 58 -6.80 4.78 1.88
N ALA A 59 -6.49 4.43 0.63
CA ALA A 59 -6.58 3.05 0.16
C ALA A 59 -5.58 2.14 0.89
N VAL A 60 -4.36 2.61 1.15
CA VAL A 60 -3.35 1.87 1.95
C VAL A 60 -3.85 1.61 3.36
N LYS A 61 -4.44 2.62 4.02
CA LYS A 61 -5.04 2.45 5.35
C LYS A 61 -6.11 1.38 5.33
N ALA A 62 -7.10 1.50 4.45
CA ALA A 62 -8.19 0.54 4.33
C ALA A 62 -7.67 -0.88 4.02
N ASP A 63 -6.63 -0.97 3.20
CA ASP A 63 -5.98 -2.24 2.86
C ASP A 63 -5.37 -2.93 4.08
N ILE A 64 -4.61 -2.18 4.89
CA ILE A 64 -3.98 -2.66 6.12
C ILE A 64 -5.06 -3.05 7.15
N GLU A 65 -6.07 -2.21 7.35
CA GLU A 65 -7.20 -2.48 8.24
C GLU A 65 -7.94 -3.76 7.86
N ARG A 66 -8.13 -4.01 6.57
CA ARG A 66 -8.86 -5.18 6.07
C ARG A 66 -8.02 -6.45 6.04
N ASN A 67 -6.72 -6.38 5.77
CA ASN A 67 -5.92 -7.56 5.44
C ASN A 67 -4.80 -7.87 6.45
N PHE A 68 -4.25 -6.87 7.14
CA PHE A 68 -3.20 -7.11 8.15
C PHE A 68 -3.81 -7.39 9.53
N TYR A 69 -4.69 -6.51 10.00
CA TYR A 69 -5.17 -6.58 11.38
C TYR A 69 -6.00 -7.83 11.74
N PRO A 70 -6.82 -8.43 10.84
CA PRO A 70 -7.54 -9.65 11.20
C PRO A 70 -6.63 -10.81 11.59
N ASP A 71 -5.50 -10.98 10.90
CA ASP A 71 -4.52 -12.01 11.23
C ASP A 71 -3.65 -11.59 12.42
N ALA A 72 -3.24 -10.32 12.45
CA ALA A 72 -2.45 -9.77 13.55
C ALA A 72 -3.20 -9.83 14.89
N ASP A 73 -4.52 -9.69 14.92
CA ASP A 73 -5.34 -9.74 16.14
C ASP A 73 -5.68 -11.18 16.56
N ARG A 74 -5.68 -12.14 15.63
CA ARG A 74 -5.93 -13.57 15.89
C ARG A 74 -4.66 -14.38 16.18
N ASN A 75 -3.51 -13.71 16.27
CA ASN A 75 -2.23 -14.36 16.47
C ASN A 75 -2.23 -15.21 17.75
N LYS A 76 -1.58 -16.38 17.69
CA LYS A 76 -1.48 -17.31 18.84
C LYS A 76 -0.28 -17.00 19.75
N GLN A 77 0.57 -16.04 19.39
CA GLN A 77 1.76 -15.66 20.17
C GLN A 77 1.46 -14.63 21.27
N GLY A 78 0.21 -14.19 21.44
CA GLY A 78 -0.18 -13.19 22.44
C GLY A 78 0.41 -11.81 22.16
N ARG A 79 0.73 -11.51 20.90
CA ARG A 79 1.26 -10.20 20.48
C ARG A 79 0.11 -9.21 20.38
N THR A 80 0.30 -8.03 20.96
CA THR A 80 -0.59 -6.88 20.78
C THR A 80 0.06 -5.91 19.81
N HIS A 81 -0.55 -5.72 18.65
CA HIS A 81 -0.06 -4.80 17.63
C HIS A 81 -0.60 -3.39 17.86
N ASN A 82 0.22 -2.38 17.61
CA ASN A 82 -0.26 -0.99 17.58
C ASN A 82 -1.31 -0.83 16.48
N ARG A 83 -2.34 -0.02 16.73
CA ARG A 83 -3.34 0.33 15.71
C ARG A 83 -2.74 1.22 14.63
N TYR A 84 -3.49 1.37 13.53
CA TYR A 84 -2.98 1.97 12.31
C TYR A 84 -2.32 3.33 12.58
N ASN A 85 -1.14 3.52 12.00
CA ASN A 85 -0.40 4.77 12.02
C ASN A 85 0.35 4.87 10.69
N GLU A 86 0.15 5.99 10.00
CA GLU A 86 0.78 6.24 8.70
C GLU A 86 2.31 6.25 8.77
N ASN A 87 2.90 6.61 9.91
CA ASN A 87 4.36 6.61 10.10
C ASN A 87 4.97 5.20 10.05
N TYR A 88 4.15 4.16 10.17
CA TYR A 88 4.59 2.78 10.02
C TYR A 88 4.50 2.29 8.57
N VAL A 89 3.93 3.09 7.66
CA VAL A 89 3.90 2.80 6.23
C VAL A 89 5.20 3.29 5.59
N MET A 90 6.06 2.35 5.20
CA MET A 90 7.28 2.64 4.45
C MET A 90 6.99 2.61 2.96
N GLN A 91 7.21 3.73 2.27
CA GLN A 91 7.14 3.79 0.81
C GLN A 91 8.35 3.04 0.23
N ILE A 92 8.10 2.06 -0.65
CA ILE A 92 9.15 1.31 -1.35
C ILE A 92 9.34 1.89 -2.74
N GLU A 93 8.25 2.07 -3.49
CA GLU A 93 8.27 2.77 -4.77
C GLU A 93 7.11 3.76 -4.84
N PHE A 94 7.37 4.96 -5.31
CA PHE A 94 6.36 5.96 -5.60
C PHE A 94 6.68 6.59 -6.95
N LYS A 95 5.97 6.17 -7.99
CA LYS A 95 6.32 6.51 -9.37
C LYS A 95 5.11 6.55 -10.29
N TRP A 96 5.26 7.25 -11.41
CA TRP A 96 4.42 7.04 -12.58
C TRP A 96 5.02 5.92 -13.43
N CYS A 97 4.18 5.10 -14.03
CA CYS A 97 4.60 4.00 -14.92
C CYS A 97 3.81 4.02 -16.23
N ASP A 98 4.50 3.84 -17.36
CA ASP A 98 3.84 3.56 -18.65
C ASP A 98 3.02 2.25 -18.60
N LYS A 99 3.55 1.25 -17.88
CA LYS A 99 2.94 -0.06 -17.65
C LYS A 99 3.12 -0.44 -16.18
N LEU A 100 2.12 -1.11 -15.61
CA LEU A 100 2.19 -1.55 -14.22
C LEU A 100 3.30 -2.58 -14.01
N PRO A 101 4.00 -2.55 -12.86
CA PRO A 101 4.78 -3.69 -12.40
C PRO A 101 3.88 -4.94 -12.36
N VAL A 102 4.42 -6.09 -12.76
CA VAL A 102 3.68 -7.36 -12.79
C VAL A 102 4.38 -8.40 -11.91
N HIS A 103 3.61 -9.37 -11.43
CA HIS A 103 4.19 -10.53 -10.75
C HIS A 103 5.09 -11.34 -11.70
N SER A 104 6.23 -11.79 -11.18
CA SER A 104 7.18 -12.66 -11.89
C SER A 104 6.95 -14.15 -11.64
N ILE A 105 6.13 -14.50 -10.64
CA ILE A 105 5.93 -15.88 -10.16
C ILE A 105 4.54 -16.40 -10.49
N ASP A 106 4.43 -17.69 -10.79
CA ASP A 106 3.15 -18.37 -10.97
C ASP A 106 2.41 -18.51 -9.62
N PRO A 107 1.07 -18.52 -9.61
CA PRO A 107 0.14 -18.46 -10.76
C PRO A 107 -0.17 -17.03 -11.22
N LEU A 108 0.36 -16.01 -10.54
CA LEU A 108 0.01 -14.61 -10.79
C LEU A 108 0.85 -13.96 -11.90
N ARG A 109 1.73 -14.73 -12.56
CA ARG A 109 2.66 -14.20 -13.56
C ARG A 109 1.93 -13.33 -14.59
N LEU A 110 2.53 -12.20 -14.93
CA LEU A 110 2.00 -11.18 -15.85
C LEU A 110 0.77 -10.40 -15.36
N GLN A 111 0.19 -10.74 -14.21
CA GLN A 111 -0.85 -9.93 -13.59
C GLN A 111 -0.22 -8.70 -12.92
N ALA A 112 -0.92 -7.56 -12.96
CA ALA A 112 -0.47 -6.35 -12.30
C ALA A 112 -0.24 -6.60 -10.80
N TYR A 113 0.89 -6.14 -10.29
CA TYR A 113 1.20 -6.20 -8.88
C TYR A 113 0.56 -5.02 -8.17
N GLY A 114 -0.29 -5.29 -7.18
CA GLY A 114 -1.01 -4.28 -6.42
C GLY A 114 -2.50 -4.23 -6.75
N LYS A 115 -3.19 -3.29 -6.12
CA LYS A 115 -4.64 -3.14 -6.14
C LYS A 115 -4.99 -1.86 -6.89
N GLU A 116 -5.86 -1.98 -7.87
CA GLU A 116 -6.41 -0.81 -8.54
C GLU A 116 -7.30 -0.02 -7.58
N ILE A 117 -7.18 1.31 -7.60
CA ILE A 117 -8.05 2.22 -6.84
C ILE A 117 -8.85 3.08 -7.82
N TYR A 118 -10.17 2.97 -7.76
CA TYR A 118 -11.08 3.73 -8.61
C TYR A 118 -11.39 5.11 -8.01
N TRP A 119 -11.83 6.04 -8.86
CA TRP A 119 -12.12 7.40 -8.41
C TRP A 119 -13.36 7.52 -7.53
N ASP A 120 -14.29 6.56 -7.58
CA ASP A 120 -15.64 6.70 -7.03
C ASP A 120 -15.86 6.05 -5.65
N GLU A 121 -14.89 5.30 -5.11
CA GLU A 121 -15.11 4.52 -3.86
C GLU A 121 -14.69 5.24 -2.56
N MET A 122 -14.62 6.58 -2.54
CA MET A 122 -14.33 7.36 -1.32
C MET A 122 -15.47 8.27 -0.88
N VAL A 123 -16.72 7.85 -1.09
CA VAL A 123 -17.90 8.46 -0.46
C VAL A 123 -18.83 7.36 0.03
N CYS A 124 -18.76 7.06 1.32
CA CYS A 124 -19.88 6.60 2.17
C CYS A 124 -19.52 6.94 3.62
#